data_AF-A0A941MZR9-F1
#
_entry.id   AF-A0A941MZR9-F1
#
_cell.length_a   1.000
_cell.length_b   1.000
_cell.length_c   1.000
_cell.angle_alpha   90.00
_cell.angle_beta   90.00
_cell.angle_gamma   90.00
#
_symmetry.space_group_name_H-M   'P 1'
#
loop_
_entity.id
_entity.type
_entity.pdbx_description
1 polymer ?
#
loop_
_entity_poly.entity_id
_entity_poly.type
_entity_poly.pdbx_seq_one_letter_code
_entity_poly.pdbx_strand_id
1 'polypeptide(L)'
;MTFNTGRTARVFHVTLGSAQDFQSAGLRRLTVNACYWCLGLEAAIDAQSCMDIVGDSPPPRQRLRLRKTRHSATKAQLLQVAASKVVDRSVDPTP
;
A
#
# COMPACT_ATOMS: atom_id res chain seq x y z
N MET A 1 -28.97 -2.89 14.26
CA MET A 1 -28.55 -4.30 14.08
C MET A 1 -28.33 -4.90 15.47
N THR A 2 -28.96 -6.02 15.78
CA THR A 2 -28.86 -6.69 17.09
C THR A 2 -27.83 -7.81 16.97
N PHE A 3 -26.79 -7.80 17.81
CA PHE A 3 -25.84 -8.91 17.85
C PHE A 3 -26.42 -10.07 18.66
N ASN A 4 -25.82 -11.26 18.56
CA ASN A 4 -26.28 -12.53 19.16
C ASN A 4 -26.60 -12.48 20.67
N THR A 5 -26.21 -11.43 21.38
CA THR A 5 -26.48 -11.18 22.81
C THR A 5 -27.65 -10.23 23.07
N GLY A 6 -28.46 -9.89 22.06
CA GLY A 6 -29.58 -8.94 22.20
C GLY A 6 -29.16 -7.48 22.38
N ARG A 7 -27.86 -7.19 22.26
CA ARG A 7 -27.31 -5.84 22.38
C ARG A 7 -27.37 -5.11 21.04
N THR A 8 -27.84 -3.87 21.07
CA THR A 8 -27.82 -2.95 19.93
C THR A 8 -26.37 -2.58 19.60
N ALA A 9 -25.93 -2.90 18.38
CA ALA A 9 -24.62 -2.53 17.88
C ALA A 9 -24.73 -1.39 16.86
N ARG A 10 -23.75 -0.49 16.89
CA ARG A 10 -23.52 0.52 15.86
C ARG A 10 -22.43 0.02 14.93
N VAL A 11 -22.69 0.07 13.62
CA VAL A 11 -21.76 -0.40 12.59
C VAL A 11 -21.62 0.70 11.56
N PHE A 12 -20.39 1.12 11.31
CA PHE A 12 -20.02 1.97 10.20
C PHE A 12 -19.18 1.17 9.23
N HIS A 13 -19.56 1.18 7.95
CA HIS A 13 -18.85 0.48 6.88
C HIS A 13 -18.52 1.47 5.78
N VAL A 14 -17.31 1.37 5.24
CA VAL A 14 -16.85 2.17 4.11
C VAL A 14 -15.97 1.32 3.20
N THR A 15 -16.10 1.49 1.89
CA THR A 15 -15.35 0.75 0.87
C THR A 15 -13.97 1.35 0.57
N LEU A 16 -13.45 2.23 1.44
CA LEU A 16 -12.09 2.75 1.30
C LEU A 16 -11.11 1.58 1.41
N GLY A 17 -10.23 1.46 0.43
CA GLY A 17 -9.35 0.29 0.28
C GLY A 17 -7.99 0.64 -0.29
N SER A 18 -7.78 1.91 -0.63
CA SER A 18 -6.55 2.41 -1.21
C SER A 18 -5.85 3.37 -0.25
N ALA A 19 -4.52 3.30 -0.18
CA ALA A 19 -3.73 4.26 0.59
C ALA A 19 -3.93 5.71 0.10
N GLN A 20 -4.29 5.87 -1.19
CA GLN A 20 -4.63 7.16 -1.79
C GLN A 20 -5.90 7.78 -1.18
N ASP A 21 -6.85 6.98 -0.69
CA ASP A 21 -8.09 7.48 -0.11
C ASP A 21 -7.82 8.35 1.13
N PHE A 22 -6.80 7.98 1.91
CA PHE A 22 -6.35 8.75 3.06
C PHE A 22 -5.56 10.01 2.72
N GLN A 23 -5.34 10.36 1.45
CA GLN A 23 -4.81 11.67 1.08
C GLN A 23 -5.86 12.77 1.24
N SER A 24 -7.15 12.44 1.09
CA SER A 24 -8.24 13.37 1.33
C SER A 24 -8.43 13.63 2.84
N ALA A 25 -8.33 14.90 3.23
CA ALA A 25 -8.57 15.31 4.62
C ALA A 25 -10.00 14.98 5.08
N GLY A 26 -10.98 15.06 4.16
CA GLY A 26 -12.38 14.73 4.45
C GLY A 26 -12.57 13.25 4.76
N LEU A 27 -11.90 12.35 4.03
CA LEU A 27 -11.99 10.91 4.27
C LEU A 27 -11.32 10.51 5.59
N ARG A 28 -10.19 11.11 5.94
CA ARG A 28 -9.57 10.93 7.27
C ARG A 28 -10.52 11.37 8.38
N ARG A 29 -11.12 12.55 8.24
CA ARG A 29 -12.08 13.07 9.22
C ARG A 29 -13.32 12.20 9.35
N LEU A 30 -13.83 11.70 8.23
CA LEU A 30 -14.96 10.76 8.20
C LEU A 30 -14.65 9.50 9.01
N THR A 31 -13.50 8.88 8.78
CA THR A 31 -13.11 7.64 9.49
C THR A 31 -13.00 7.87 11.00
N VAL A 32 -12.37 8.97 11.43
CA VAL A 32 -12.22 9.27 12.87
C VAL A 32 -13.57 9.61 13.51
N ASN A 33 -14.41 10.40 12.85
CA ASN A 33 -15.74 10.72 13.36
C ASN A 33 -16.64 9.49 13.44
N ALA A 34 -16.50 8.55 12.51
CA ALA A 34 -17.18 7.27 12.58
C ALA A 34 -16.74 6.44 13.80
N CYS A 35 -15.45 6.47 14.18
CA CYS A 35 -14.97 5.82 15.41
C CYS A 35 -15.60 6.45 16.65
N TYR A 36 -15.65 7.77 16.75
CA TYR A 36 -16.32 8.47 17.87
C TYR A 36 -17.80 8.09 17.95
N TRP A 37 -18.49 8.03 16.81
CA TRP A 37 -19.88 7.60 16.75
C TRP A 37 -20.08 6.15 17.20
N CYS A 38 -19.23 5.22 16.76
CA CYS A 38 -19.29 3.82 17.19
C CYS A 38 -19.11 3.67 18.72
N LEU A 39 -18.28 4.53 19.33
CA LEU A 39 -18.02 4.57 20.78
C LEU A 39 -19.08 5.34 21.59
N GLY A 40 -19.92 6.16 20.95
CA GLY A 40 -20.93 6.96 21.66
C GLY A 40 -20.38 8.23 22.26
N LEU A 41 -19.37 8.76 21.59
CA LEU A 41 -18.72 10.01 21.90
C LEU A 41 -19.14 11.08 20.89
N GLU A 42 -20.44 11.15 20.56
CA GLU A 42 -20.95 12.08 19.58
C GLU A 42 -20.67 13.55 19.94
N ALA A 43 -20.59 13.86 21.25
CA ALA A 43 -20.23 15.19 21.74
C ALA A 43 -18.77 15.61 21.44
N ALA A 44 -17.89 14.66 21.14
CA ALA A 44 -16.50 14.93 20.77
C ALA A 44 -16.29 15.06 19.25
N ILE A 45 -17.35 14.90 18.45
CA ILE A 45 -17.27 15.02 17.00
C ILE A 45 -17.19 16.51 16.62
N ASP A 46 -16.06 16.91 16.08
CA ASP A 46 -15.86 18.23 15.49
C ASP A 46 -15.63 18.13 13.96
N ALA A 47 -16.34 18.98 13.23
CA ALA A 47 -16.24 19.09 11.78
C ALA A 47 -14.94 19.78 11.34
N GLN A 48 -14.28 20.53 12.23
CA GLN A 48 -13.05 21.28 11.95
C GLN A 48 -11.79 20.62 12.49
N SER A 49 -11.89 19.43 13.10
CA SER A 49 -10.73 18.70 13.61
C SER A 49 -9.60 18.61 12.58
N CYS A 50 -8.41 19.03 13.01
CA CYS A 50 -7.18 18.87 12.24
C CYS A 50 -6.89 17.37 12.05
N MET A 51 -6.68 16.98 10.80
CA MET A 51 -6.41 15.60 10.39
C MET A 51 -5.17 15.58 9.51
N ASP A 52 -4.15 16.36 9.85
CA ASP A 52 -2.91 16.40 9.07
C ASP A 52 -2.15 15.08 9.22
N ILE A 53 -1.53 14.65 8.12
CA ILE A 53 -0.74 13.43 8.12
C ILE A 53 0.54 13.73 8.90
N VAL A 54 0.78 12.96 9.96
CA VAL A 54 2.00 13.10 10.76
C VAL A 54 3.16 12.41 10.03
N GLY A 55 4.16 13.20 9.63
CA GLY A 55 5.42 12.74 9.05
C GLY A 55 5.59 13.04 7.56
N ASP A 56 6.85 13.23 7.14
CA ASP A 56 7.25 13.37 5.74
C ASP A 56 7.28 11.99 5.07
N SER A 57 6.16 11.54 4.52
CA SER A 57 6.17 10.35 3.67
C SER A 57 5.21 10.50 2.50
N PRO A 58 5.72 10.77 1.28
CA PRO A 58 4.91 10.52 0.10
C PRO A 58 4.55 9.02 0.11
N PRO A 59 3.27 8.67 -0.15
CA PRO A 59 2.80 7.30 -0.01
C PRO A 59 3.68 6.38 -0.87
N PRO A 60 4.17 5.24 -0.32
CA PRO A 60 5.01 4.35 -1.09
C PRO A 60 4.24 3.93 -2.33
N ARG A 61 4.81 4.23 -3.50
CA ARG A 61 4.30 3.81 -4.81
C ARG A 61 4.02 2.31 -4.71
N GLN A 62 2.75 1.90 -4.75
CA GLN A 62 2.30 0.51 -4.58
C GLN A 62 3.03 -0.39 -5.59
N ARG A 63 4.19 -0.91 -5.19
CA ARG A 63 5.13 -1.64 -6.04
C ARG A 63 4.89 -3.13 -5.88
N LEU A 64 3.65 -3.57 -6.08
CA LEU A 64 3.38 -4.99 -6.21
C LEU A 64 3.83 -5.45 -7.60
N ARG A 65 5.15 -5.64 -7.77
CA ARG A 65 5.71 -6.31 -8.95
C ARG A 65 5.47 -7.81 -8.83
N LEU A 66 4.29 -8.25 -9.26
CA LEU A 66 4.11 -9.66 -9.60
C LEU A 66 5.02 -9.98 -10.79
N ARG A 67 6.20 -10.55 -10.53
CA ARG A 67 6.97 -11.24 -11.56
C ARG A 67 6.14 -12.45 -11.99
N LYS A 68 5.36 -12.32 -13.06
CA LYS A 68 4.97 -13.50 -13.84
C LYS A 68 6.27 -14.07 -14.42
N THR A 69 6.88 -15.03 -13.73
CA THR A 69 7.83 -15.95 -14.37
C THR A 69 7.04 -16.75 -15.39
N ARG A 70 6.95 -16.24 -16.63
CA ARG A 70 6.59 -17.08 -17.76
C ARG A 70 7.73 -18.08 -17.95
N HIS A 71 7.52 -19.30 -17.48
CA HIS A 71 8.29 -20.44 -17.94
C HIS A 71 7.96 -20.65 -19.42
N SER A 72 8.76 -20.04 -20.29
CA SER A 72 8.97 -20.52 -21.65
C SER A 72 10.34 -20.01 -22.07
N ALA A 73 11.38 -20.69 -21.57
CA ALA A 73 12.73 -20.52 -22.07
C ALA A 73 12.75 -20.99 -23.53
N THR A 74 12.59 -20.06 -24.46
CA THR A 74 12.86 -20.32 -25.87
C THR A 74 14.36 -20.49 -26.02
N LYS A 75 14.77 -21.60 -26.62
CA LYS A 75 16.15 -22.08 -26.83
C LYS A 75 17.13 -21.03 -27.39
N ALA A 76 16.63 -19.92 -27.94
CA ALA A 76 17.41 -18.80 -28.48
C ALA A 76 18.18 -17.97 -27.42
N GLN A 77 17.71 -17.90 -26.17
CA GLN A 77 18.37 -17.06 -25.15
C GLN A 77 19.63 -17.68 -24.52
N LEU A 78 19.87 -18.98 -24.70
CA LEU A 78 21.09 -19.65 -24.20
C LEU A 78 22.34 -19.29 -25.01
N LEU A 79 22.20 -18.87 -26.28
CA LEU A 79 23.36 -18.56 -27.13
C LEU A 79 23.97 -17.18 -26.84
N GLN A 80 23.16 -16.19 -26.42
CA GLN A 80 23.66 -14.85 -26.07
C GLN A 80 24.37 -14.81 -24.72
N VAL A 81 23.98 -15.66 -23.76
CA VAL A 81 24.65 -15.73 -22.44
C VAL A 81 26.01 -16.43 -22.54
N ALA A 82 26.18 -17.36 -23.48
CA ALA A 82 27.47 -18.02 -23.70
C ALA A 82 28.52 -17.11 -24.34
N ALA A 83 28.11 -16.16 -25.20
CA ALA A 83 29.03 -15.25 -25.88
C ALA A 83 29.64 -14.17 -24.96
N SER A 84 28.91 -13.74 -23.92
CA SER A 84 29.39 -12.70 -23.00
C SER A 84 30.46 -13.19 -22.01
N LYS A 85 30.72 -14.50 -21.92
CA LYS A 85 31.64 -15.09 -20.92
C LYS A 85 33.07 -15.28 -21.41
N VAL A 86 33.39 -14.90 -22.64
CA VAL A 86 34.75 -15.03 -23.24
C VAL A 86 35.55 -13.73 -23.13
N VAL A 87 34.91 -12.57 -22.95
CA VAL A 87 35.56 -11.26 -22.76
C VAL A 87 35.76 -11.00 -21.26
N ASP A 88 36.59 -11.80 -20.58
CA ASP A 88 37.05 -11.44 -19.22
C ASP A 88 38.36 -12.14 -18.80
N ARG A 89 39.28 -12.44 -19.74
CA ARG A 89 40.61 -12.98 -19.40
C ARG A 89 41.72 -12.44 -20.29
N SER A 90 42.24 -11.27 -19.94
CA SER A 90 43.65 -10.84 -20.13
C SER A 90 43.80 -9.45 -19.48
N VAL A 91 43.93 -9.34 -18.16
CA VAL A 91 45.22 -9.20 -17.43
C VAL A 91 46.10 -8.08 -18.02
N ASP A 92 46.01 -6.91 -17.40
CA ASP A 92 47.07 -5.90 -17.27
C ASP A 92 48.30 -6.51 -16.54
N PRO A 93 49.54 -6.07 -16.82
CA PRO A 93 50.09 -4.97 -16.02
C PRO A 93 51.05 -4.00 -16.75
N THR A 94 50.87 -2.70 -16.47
CA THR A 94 51.82 -1.63 -16.05
C THR A 94 53.35 -1.79 -16.21
N PRO A 95 54.14 -0.68 -16.15
CA PRO A 95 53.82 0.69 -15.67
C PRO A 95 53.74 1.79 -16.72
#